data_AF-A0A7X0HQY6-F1
#
_entry.id   AF-A0A7X0HQY6-F1
#
_cell.length_a   1.000
_cell.length_b   1.000
_cell.length_c   1.000
_cell.angle_alpha   90.00
_cell.angle_beta   90.00
_cell.angle_gamma   90.00
#
_symmetry.space_group_name_H-M   'P 1'
#
loop_
_entity.id
_entity.type
_entity.pdbx_description
1 polymer ?
#
loop_
_entity_poly.entity_id
_entity_poly.type
_entity_poly.pdbx_seq_one_letter_code
_entity_poly.pdbx_strand_id
1 'polypeptide(L)'
;MIKVKTVKIDGKSIYLFNSALYIFESSIGYTLELDMIVTEVILKKYRNEENLILEIELEDGRMISSIMNVKVLPGGLPQLNLFCDLDEGDLQLYHDLDRVNESDLTFPNIEDGLTMEEIRKVEMPNEKMKLKLSLPIDQVEWLEKQKPGDINEMFKEMIYDYWKKYRK
;
A
#
# COMPACT_ATOMS: atom_id res chain seq x y z
N MET A 1 8.78 18.28 -11.83
CA MET A 1 8.53 16.87 -11.46
C MET A 1 7.15 16.48 -11.94
N ILE A 2 7.08 15.51 -12.84
CA ILE A 2 5.80 14.99 -13.34
C ILE A 2 5.27 13.99 -12.33
N LYS A 3 4.04 14.19 -11.88
CA LYS A 3 3.43 13.32 -10.88
C LYS A 3 2.72 12.16 -11.55
N VAL A 4 2.62 11.07 -10.79
CA VAL A 4 1.77 9.94 -11.12
C VAL A 4 0.33 10.33 -10.81
N LYS A 5 -0.55 10.13 -11.80
CA LYS A 5 -1.98 10.43 -11.72
C LYS A 5 -2.77 9.20 -11.29
N THR A 6 -2.55 8.06 -11.94
CA THR A 6 -3.18 6.78 -11.57
C THR A 6 -2.22 5.62 -11.75
N VAL A 7 -2.43 4.55 -10.99
CA VAL A 7 -1.72 3.28 -11.14
C VAL A 7 -2.71 2.13 -11.14
N LYS A 8 -2.51 1.18 -12.04
CA LYS A 8 -3.13 -0.14 -11.98
C LYS A 8 -2.07 -1.21 -11.78
N ILE A 9 -2.41 -2.19 -10.95
CA ILE A 9 -1.63 -3.40 -10.72
C ILE A 9 -2.46 -4.58 -11.22
N ASP A 10 -1.92 -5.33 -12.17
CA ASP A 10 -2.60 -6.46 -12.84
C ASP A 10 -3.99 -6.07 -13.38
N GLY A 11 -4.05 -4.91 -14.03
CA GLY A 11 -5.28 -4.34 -14.59
C GLY A 11 -6.29 -3.78 -13.57
N LYS A 12 -5.97 -3.76 -12.27
CA LYS A 12 -6.83 -3.22 -11.21
C LYS A 12 -6.31 -1.89 -10.69
N SER A 13 -7.15 -0.85 -10.75
CA SER A 13 -6.84 0.45 -10.13
C SER A 13 -6.67 0.31 -8.63
N ILE A 14 -5.66 0.98 -8.10
CA ILE A 14 -5.43 1.11 -6.66
C ILE A 14 -5.62 2.55 -6.22
N TYR A 15 -5.97 2.75 -4.94
CA TYR A 15 -6.00 4.07 -4.33
C TYR A 15 -4.58 4.48 -3.93
N LEU A 16 -4.14 5.64 -4.41
CA LEU A 16 -2.83 6.21 -4.11
C LEU A 16 -3.01 7.42 -3.18
N PHE A 17 -2.29 7.44 -2.07
CA PHE A 17 -2.25 8.62 -1.18
C PHE A 17 -1.19 9.60 -1.64
N ASN A 18 -0.03 9.07 -2.02
CA ASN A 18 1.09 9.82 -2.57
C ASN A 18 2.00 8.85 -3.32
N SER A 19 2.84 9.38 -4.21
CA SER A 19 3.75 8.56 -5.02
C SER A 19 4.87 9.39 -5.62
N ALA A 20 5.98 8.74 -5.91
CA ALA A 20 7.09 9.30 -6.66
C ALA A 20 7.54 8.31 -7.74
N LEU A 21 7.72 8.82 -8.95
CA LEU A 21 8.31 8.08 -10.06
C LEU A 21 9.61 8.81 -10.44
N TYR A 22 10.73 8.10 -10.40
CA TYR A 22 12.05 8.68 -10.61
C TYR A 22 13.01 7.65 -11.22
N ILE A 23 14.14 8.14 -11.71
CA ILE A 23 15.24 7.29 -12.17
C ILE A 23 16.26 7.22 -11.05
N PHE A 24 16.62 6.01 -10.63
CA PHE A 24 17.72 5.78 -9.71
C PHE A 24 18.97 5.39 -10.49
N GLU A 25 20.04 6.16 -10.31
CA GLU A 25 21.36 5.93 -10.91
C GLU A 25 22.31 5.30 -9.89
N SER A 26 22.81 4.14 -10.24
CA SER A 26 23.78 3.38 -9.44
C SER A 26 25.07 3.16 -10.23
N SER A 27 26.09 2.66 -9.55
CA SER A 27 27.35 2.28 -10.20
C SER A 27 27.21 1.16 -11.25
N ILE A 28 26.09 0.42 -11.24
CA ILE A 28 25.83 -0.74 -12.10
C ILE A 28 24.82 -0.48 -13.21
N GLY A 29 24.15 0.68 -13.21
CA GLY A 29 23.14 1.04 -14.21
C GLY A 29 22.01 1.92 -13.65
N TYR A 30 20.94 2.01 -14.43
CA TYR A 30 19.77 2.84 -14.14
C TYR A 30 18.54 1.98 -13.88
N THR A 31 17.71 2.37 -12.92
CA THR A 31 16.39 1.78 -12.71
C THR A 31 15.31 2.84 -12.73
N LEU A 32 14.13 2.48 -13.22
CA LEU A 32 12.92 3.25 -13.00
C LEU A 32 12.32 2.79 -11.67
N GLU A 33 12.26 3.68 -10.68
CA GLU A 33 11.67 3.40 -9.38
C GLU A 33 10.31 4.10 -9.23
N LEU A 34 9.33 3.35 -8.73
CA LEU A 34 8.00 3.83 -8.36
C LEU A 34 7.76 3.52 -6.89
N ASP A 35 7.72 4.58 -6.09
CA ASP A 35 7.37 4.51 -4.68
C ASP A 35 5.94 5.02 -4.48
N MET A 36 5.13 4.29 -3.72
CA MET A 36 3.72 4.63 -3.52
C MET A 36 3.27 4.39 -2.09
N ILE A 37 2.54 5.34 -1.51
CA ILE A 37 1.74 5.14 -0.30
C ILE A 37 0.38 4.57 -0.71
N VAL A 38 0.07 3.39 -0.19
CA VAL A 38 -1.13 2.61 -0.50
C VAL A 38 -1.88 2.23 0.78
N THR A 39 -3.03 1.56 0.65
CA THR A 39 -3.73 1.03 1.83
C THR A 39 -3.01 -0.18 2.41
N GLU A 40 -3.22 -0.47 3.70
CA GLU A 40 -2.69 -1.67 4.35
C GLU A 40 -3.16 -2.97 3.66
N VAL A 41 -4.36 -2.96 3.04
CA VAL A 41 -4.90 -4.11 2.31
C VAL A 41 -4.14 -4.33 1.01
N ILE A 42 -3.88 -3.26 0.24
CA ILE A 42 -3.09 -3.32 -1.00
C ILE A 42 -1.66 -3.77 -0.69
N LEU A 43 -1.04 -3.22 0.35
CA LEU A 43 0.30 -3.65 0.76
C LEU A 43 0.33 -5.15 1.09
N LYS A 44 -0.57 -5.64 1.94
CA LYS A 44 -0.64 -7.05 2.32
C LYS A 44 -0.84 -7.97 1.12
N LYS A 45 -1.57 -7.50 0.11
CA LYS A 45 -1.86 -8.27 -1.09
C LYS A 45 -0.62 -8.46 -1.97
N TYR A 46 0.18 -7.41 -2.16
CA TYR A 46 1.23 -7.41 -3.18
C TYR A 46 2.67 -7.48 -2.65
N ARG A 47 2.91 -7.20 -1.36
CA ARG A 47 4.28 -7.12 -0.80
C ARG A 47 5.11 -8.40 -0.89
N ASN A 48 4.48 -9.56 -1.10
CA ASN A 48 5.15 -10.86 -1.18
C ASN A 48 5.25 -11.37 -2.62
N GLU A 49 4.75 -10.61 -3.59
CA GLU A 49 4.90 -10.93 -5.01
C GLU A 49 6.33 -10.54 -5.44
N GLU A 50 6.92 -11.29 -6.37
CA GLU A 50 8.24 -10.94 -6.91
C GLU A 50 8.13 -9.82 -7.94
N ASN A 51 7.12 -9.92 -8.82
CA ASN A 51 6.93 -9.05 -9.97
C ASN A 51 5.45 -8.68 -10.11
N LEU A 52 5.19 -7.47 -10.58
CA LEU A 52 3.84 -6.95 -10.83
C LEU A 52 3.76 -6.31 -12.21
N ILE A 53 2.62 -6.45 -12.87
CA ILE A 53 2.34 -5.75 -14.13
C ILE A 53 1.68 -4.41 -13.81
N LEU A 54 2.37 -3.32 -14.17
CA LEU A 54 2.00 -1.95 -13.82
C LEU A 54 1.55 -1.19 -15.07
N GLU A 55 0.42 -0.50 -14.94
CA GLU A 55 0.01 0.58 -15.85
C GLU A 55 0.01 1.90 -15.06
N ILE A 56 0.91 2.81 -15.40
CA ILE A 56 1.10 4.10 -14.72
C ILE A 56 0.67 5.21 -15.68
N GLU A 57 -0.31 6.01 -15.27
CA GLU A 57 -0.71 7.23 -15.97
C GLU A 57 -0.05 8.43 -15.29
N LEU A 58 0.67 9.24 -16.04
CA LEU A 58 1.27 10.48 -15.57
C LEU A 58 0.28 11.66 -15.72
N GLU A 59 0.48 12.75 -14.97
CA GLU A 59 -0.36 13.94 -15.06
C GLU A 59 -0.35 14.60 -16.45
N ASP A 60 0.71 14.40 -17.24
CA ASP A 60 0.82 14.87 -18.63
C ASP A 60 0.12 13.96 -19.65
N GLY A 61 -0.50 12.88 -19.19
CA GLY A 61 -1.24 11.91 -20.01
C GLY A 61 -0.38 10.79 -20.60
N ARG A 62 0.93 10.74 -20.33
CA ARG A 62 1.75 9.59 -20.71
C ARG A 62 1.31 8.33 -19.96
N MET A 63 1.35 7.21 -20.67
CA MET A 63 1.10 5.87 -20.13
C MET A 63 2.38 5.07 -20.15
N ILE A 64 2.79 4.56 -19.00
CA ILE A 64 3.93 3.65 -18.84
C ILE A 64 3.36 2.28 -18.49
N SER A 65 3.68 1.27 -19.29
CA SER A 65 3.36 -0.12 -18.99
C SER A 65 4.65 -0.89 -18.79
N SER A 66 4.85 -1.46 -17.59
CA SER A 66 6.08 -2.18 -17.26
C SER A 66 5.82 -3.35 -16.33
N ILE A 67 6.72 -4.33 -16.35
CA ILE A 67 6.80 -5.37 -15.33
C ILE A 67 7.85 -4.90 -14.33
N MET A 68 7.45 -4.66 -13.08
CA MET A 68 8.34 -4.13 -12.05
C MET A 68 8.48 -5.12 -10.90
N ASN A 69 9.71 -5.23 -10.39
CA ASN A 69 10.05 -6.04 -9.23
C ASN A 69 9.61 -5.34 -7.95
N VAL A 70 9.14 -6.11 -6.96
CA VAL A 70 8.75 -5.58 -5.65
C VAL A 70 9.95 -5.51 -4.72
N LYS A 71 10.19 -4.33 -4.13
CA LYS A 71 11.21 -4.07 -3.12
C LYS A 71 10.52 -3.90 -1.77
N VAL A 72 10.92 -4.72 -0.79
CA VAL A 72 10.36 -4.65 0.57
C VAL A 72 11.23 -3.75 1.43
N LEU A 73 10.75 -2.56 1.74
CA LEU A 73 11.39 -1.66 2.70
C LEU A 73 10.71 -1.79 4.08
N PRO A 74 11.48 -2.00 5.16
CA PRO A 74 10.92 -2.10 6.51
C PRO A 74 10.62 -0.72 7.10
N GLY A 75 9.46 -0.60 7.76
CA GLY A 75 9.06 0.61 8.52
C GLY A 75 8.17 1.57 7.72
N GLY A 76 7.74 2.66 8.37
CA GLY A 76 6.94 3.71 7.74
C GLY A 76 5.44 3.43 7.61
N LEU A 77 4.78 4.25 6.79
CA LEU A 77 3.42 4.06 6.31
C LEU A 77 3.36 2.85 5.35
N PRO A 78 2.18 2.34 4.96
CA PRO A 78 2.08 1.22 4.05
C PRO A 78 2.54 1.64 2.65
N GLN A 79 3.74 1.17 2.25
CA GLN A 79 4.35 1.53 0.97
C GLN A 79 4.58 0.32 0.06
N LEU A 80 4.37 0.50 -1.24
CA LEU A 80 4.89 -0.40 -2.27
C LEU A 80 6.00 0.33 -3.03
N ASN A 81 7.20 -0.25 -3.01
CA ASN A 81 8.36 0.22 -3.76
C ASN A 81 8.60 -0.76 -4.90
N LEU A 82 8.58 -0.25 -6.13
CA LEU A 82 8.68 -1.06 -7.35
C LEU A 82 9.83 -0.55 -8.20
N PHE A 83 10.55 -1.46 -8.86
CA PHE A 83 11.62 -1.05 -9.77
C PHE A 83 11.73 -1.95 -11.01
N CYS A 84 12.19 -1.39 -12.11
CA CYS A 84 12.67 -2.16 -13.27
C CYS A 84 13.95 -1.55 -13.82
N ASP A 85 14.82 -2.40 -14.35
CA ASP A 85 16.06 -1.94 -14.99
C ASP A 85 15.74 -1.16 -16.27
N LEU A 86 16.54 -0.14 -16.55
CA LEU A 86 16.46 0.67 -17.77
C LEU A 86 17.76 0.52 -18.57
N ASP A 87 17.63 0.37 -19.88
CA ASP A 87 18.78 0.48 -20.78
C ASP A 87 19.10 1.97 -21.05
N GLU A 88 20.35 2.27 -21.45
CA GLU A 88 20.78 3.65 -21.76
C GLU A 88 19.89 4.33 -22.84
N GLY A 89 19.35 3.53 -23.77
CA GLY A 89 18.42 4.00 -24.79
C GLY A 89 17.06 4.45 -24.24
N ASP A 90 16.61 3.85 -23.13
CA ASP A 90 15.31 4.14 -22.51
C ASP A 90 15.32 5.44 -21.72
N LEU A 91 16.49 5.89 -21.27
CA LEU A 91 16.64 7.13 -20.50
C LEU A 91 16.09 8.37 -21.22
N GLN A 92 16.05 8.37 -22.55
CA GLN A 92 15.48 9.45 -23.34
C GLN A 92 13.95 9.53 -23.18
N LEU A 93 13.27 8.41 -22.94
CA LEU A 93 11.81 8.36 -22.74
C LEU A 93 11.38 9.00 -21.42
N TYR A 94 12.31 9.05 -20.45
CA TYR A 94 12.07 9.45 -19.07
C TYR A 94 12.85 10.71 -18.66
N HIS A 95 13.27 11.54 -19.63
CA HIS A 95 14.12 12.71 -19.38
C HIS A 95 13.51 13.77 -18.44
N ASP A 96 12.18 13.79 -18.30
CA ASP A 96 11.45 14.72 -17.42
C ASP A 96 11.27 14.19 -15.98
N LEU A 97 11.71 12.96 -15.71
CA LEU A 97 11.69 12.38 -14.38
C LEU A 97 12.93 12.82 -13.60
N ASP A 98 12.75 13.00 -12.30
CA ASP A 98 13.86 13.33 -11.41
C ASP A 98 14.85 12.15 -11.40
N ARG A 99 16.15 12.49 -11.37
CA ARG A 99 17.25 11.54 -11.28
C ARG A 99 17.87 11.66 -9.91
N VAL A 100 18.00 10.54 -9.22
CA VAL A 100 18.64 10.45 -7.91
C VAL A 100 19.74 9.40 -7.95
N ASN A 101 20.83 9.63 -7.24
CA ASN A 101 21.96 8.69 -7.16
C ASN A 101 22.23 8.25 -5.71
N GLU A 102 23.08 7.23 -5.54
CA GLU A 102 23.46 6.67 -4.23
C GLU A 102 24.02 7.69 -3.22
N SER A 103 24.58 8.81 -3.70
CA SER A 103 25.18 9.86 -2.88
C SER A 103 24.28 11.07 -2.66
N ASP A 104 23.07 11.08 -3.24
CA ASP A 104 22.09 12.13 -3.01
C ASP A 104 21.46 11.98 -1.62
N LEU A 105 21.45 13.09 -0.88
CA LEU A 105 20.85 13.16 0.46
C LEU A 105 19.32 13.33 0.42
N THR A 106 18.74 13.41 -0.76
CA THR A 106 17.33 13.77 -1.00
C THR A 106 16.66 12.71 -1.86
N PHE A 107 16.04 11.74 -1.19
CA PHE A 107 15.06 10.86 -1.81
C PHE A 107 13.67 11.51 -1.74
N PRO A 108 12.77 11.23 -2.70
CA PRO A 108 11.39 11.70 -2.62
C PRO A 108 10.72 11.25 -1.32
N ASN A 109 10.29 12.20 -0.48
CA ASN A 109 9.56 11.88 0.74
C ASN A 109 8.06 11.80 0.46
N ILE A 110 7.57 10.58 0.18
CA ILE A 110 6.16 10.34 -0.10
C ILE A 110 5.28 10.24 1.16
N GLU A 111 5.87 10.19 2.36
CA GLU A 111 5.12 10.13 3.62
C GLU A 111 4.72 11.52 4.16
N ASP A 112 5.33 12.59 3.63
CA ASP A 112 5.16 13.92 4.19
C ASP A 112 3.68 14.34 4.20
N GLY A 113 3.21 14.77 5.37
CA GLY A 113 1.82 15.19 5.59
C GLY A 113 0.78 14.06 5.64
N LEU A 114 1.17 12.78 5.64
CA LEU A 114 0.24 11.64 5.74
C LEU A 114 0.31 10.94 7.10
N THR A 115 -0.84 10.45 7.57
CA THR A 115 -0.94 9.67 8.81
C THR A 115 -1.61 8.32 8.59
N MET A 116 -1.28 7.34 9.44
CA MET A 116 -1.96 6.03 9.45
C MET A 116 -3.48 6.14 9.65
N GLU A 117 -3.92 7.15 10.40
CA GLU A 117 -5.35 7.39 10.64
C GLU A 117 -6.08 7.78 9.36
N GLU A 118 -5.47 8.60 8.51
CA GLU A 118 -6.02 8.99 7.22
C GLU A 118 -6.08 7.82 6.25
N ILE A 119 -5.05 6.96 6.25
CA ILE A 119 -5.03 5.77 5.41
C ILE A 119 -6.18 4.83 5.77
N ARG A 120 -6.41 4.60 7.07
CA ARG A 120 -7.47 3.73 7.57
C ARG A 120 -8.89 4.29 7.39
N LYS A 121 -9.06 5.59 7.08
CA LYS A 121 -10.36 6.16 6.70
C LYS A 121 -10.79 5.71 5.30
N VAL A 122 -9.84 5.47 4.41
CA VAL A 122 -10.12 4.97 3.05
C VAL A 122 -10.42 3.48 3.10
N GLU A 123 -9.57 2.72 3.79
CA GLU A 123 -9.74 1.27 3.90
C GLU A 123 -9.19 0.75 5.23
N MET A 124 -10.09 0.29 6.10
CA MET A 124 -9.72 -0.34 7.38
C MET A 124 -9.42 -1.84 7.15
N PRO A 125 -8.18 -2.31 7.39
CA PRO A 125 -7.89 -3.73 7.26
C PRO A 125 -8.57 -4.53 8.38
N ASN A 126 -9.11 -5.70 8.04
CA ASN A 126 -9.56 -6.67 9.03
C ASN A 126 -8.37 -7.54 9.48
N GLU A 127 -8.26 -7.79 10.78
CA GLU A 127 -7.25 -8.67 11.36
C GLU A 127 -7.92 -9.78 12.17
N LYS A 128 -7.33 -10.98 12.12
CA LYS A 128 -7.80 -12.11 12.92
C LYS A 128 -7.13 -12.06 14.29
N MET A 129 -7.92 -12.04 15.35
CA MET A 129 -7.45 -12.24 16.72
C MET A 129 -8.09 -13.47 17.35
N LYS A 130 -7.38 -14.13 18.28
CA LYS A 130 -7.94 -15.21 19.11
C LYS A 130 -8.34 -14.62 20.46
N LEU A 131 -9.59 -14.81 20.85
CA LEU A 131 -10.13 -14.39 22.14
C LEU A 131 -10.48 -15.62 22.97
N LYS A 132 -10.14 -15.61 24.26
CA LYS A 132 -10.59 -16.63 25.24
C LYS A 132 -11.52 -15.96 26.24
N LEU A 133 -12.72 -16.49 26.38
CA LEU A 133 -13.77 -15.95 27.25
C LEU A 133 -14.21 -17.02 28.27
N SER A 134 -14.68 -16.55 29.42
CA SER A 134 -15.39 -17.37 30.40
C SER A 134 -16.82 -16.85 30.48
N LEU A 135 -17.78 -17.67 30.04
CA LEU A 135 -19.19 -17.30 29.89
C LEU A 135 -20.09 -18.33 30.60
N PRO A 136 -21.31 -17.94 31.02
CA PRO A 136 -22.36 -18.86 31.38
C PRO A 136 -22.62 -19.93 30.30
N ILE A 137 -22.99 -21.15 30.73
CA ILE A 137 -23.08 -22.31 29.83
C ILE A 137 -24.12 -22.14 28.73
N ASP A 138 -25.25 -21.50 29.03
CA ASP A 138 -26.32 -21.20 28.07
C ASP A 138 -25.85 -20.24 26.96
N GLN A 139 -24.98 -19.28 27.28
CA GLN A 139 -24.38 -18.38 26.30
C GLN A 139 -23.37 -19.11 25.41
N VAL A 140 -22.58 -20.04 25.98
CA VAL A 140 -21.66 -20.88 25.20
C VAL A 140 -22.44 -21.74 24.21
N GLU A 141 -23.48 -22.44 24.69
CA GLU A 141 -24.34 -23.27 23.84
C GLU A 141 -25.05 -22.47 22.74
N TRP A 142 -25.42 -21.22 23.01
CA TRP A 142 -26.00 -20.33 22.01
C TRP A 142 -24.97 -19.90 20.95
N LEU A 143 -23.75 -19.53 21.37
CA LEU A 143 -22.66 -19.11 20.48
C LEU A 143 -22.21 -20.24 19.54
N GLU A 144 -22.12 -21.46 20.05
CA GLU A 144 -21.73 -22.64 19.24
C GLU A 144 -22.71 -22.94 18.11
N LYS A 145 -23.96 -22.46 18.20
CA LYS A 145 -24.99 -22.62 17.17
C LYS A 145 -24.98 -21.52 16.11
N GLN A 146 -24.22 -20.43 16.30
CA GLN A 146 -24.19 -19.31 15.37
C GLN A 146 -23.15 -19.50 14.27
N LYS A 147 -23.35 -18.82 13.13
CA LYS A 147 -22.33 -18.81 12.06
C LYS A 147 -21.15 -17.93 12.48
N PRO A 148 -19.91 -18.30 12.14
CA PRO A 148 -18.73 -17.49 12.45
C PRO A 148 -18.81 -16.03 11.96
N GLY A 149 -19.44 -15.79 10.81
CA GLY A 149 -19.64 -14.43 10.29
C GLY A 149 -20.54 -13.57 11.18
N ASP A 150 -21.64 -14.15 11.65
CA ASP A 150 -22.62 -13.45 12.50
C ASP A 150 -22.00 -13.14 13.87
N ILE A 151 -21.22 -14.06 14.43
CA ILE A 151 -20.45 -13.84 15.66
C ILE A 151 -19.45 -12.69 15.45
N ASN A 152 -18.71 -12.67 14.34
CA ASN A 152 -17.74 -11.62 14.07
C ASN A 152 -18.40 -10.24 13.99
N GLU A 153 -19.54 -10.11 13.31
CA GLU A 153 -20.28 -8.84 13.25
C GLU A 153 -20.83 -8.43 14.62
N MET A 154 -21.41 -9.36 15.38
CA MET A 154 -21.87 -9.10 16.75
C MET A 154 -20.74 -8.55 17.63
N PHE A 155 -19.54 -9.15 17.58
CA PHE A 155 -18.40 -8.67 18.35
C PHE A 155 -17.91 -7.30 17.87
N LYS A 156 -17.92 -7.01 16.56
CA LYS A 156 -17.57 -5.68 16.03
C LYS A 156 -18.52 -4.61 16.57
N GLU A 157 -19.82 -4.83 16.45
CA GLU A 157 -20.85 -3.91 16.94
C GLU A 157 -20.71 -3.67 18.45
N MET A 158 -20.57 -4.76 19.23
CA MET A 158 -20.39 -4.69 20.68
C MET A 158 -19.16 -3.86 21.08
N ILE A 159 -18.03 -4.00 20.36
CA ILE A 159 -16.82 -3.22 20.63
C ILE A 159 -17.03 -1.74 20.32
N TYR A 160 -17.68 -1.40 19.20
CA TYR A 160 -17.98 -0.02 18.85
C TYR A 160 -18.91 0.64 19.86
N ASP A 161 -19.97 -0.05 20.28
CA ASP A 161 -20.90 0.43 21.30
C ASP A 161 -20.19 0.65 22.65
N TYR A 162 -19.33 -0.28 23.04
CA TYR A 162 -18.54 -0.16 24.25
C TYR A 162 -17.58 1.05 24.19
N TRP A 163 -16.88 1.25 23.07
CA TRP A 163 -16.04 2.43 22.87
C TRP A 163 -16.84 3.72 22.92
N LYS A 164 -17.99 3.79 22.24
CA LYS A 164 -18.85 4.97 22.25
C LYS A 164 -19.31 5.34 23.67
N LYS A 165 -19.54 4.35 24.53
CA LYS A 165 -19.99 4.55 25.90
C LYS A 165 -18.88 5.02 26.85
N TYR A 166 -17.63 4.61 26.63
CA TYR A 166 -16.54 4.77 27.61
C TYR A 166 -15.32 5.56 27.12
N ARG A 167 -15.20 5.83 25.82
CA ARG A 167 -14.11 6.60 25.23
C ARG A 167 -14.60 8.05 25.08
N LYS A 168 -14.33 8.87 26.10
CA LYS A 168 -14.39 10.34 26.01
C LYS A 168 -13.13 10.87 25.35
#